data_AF-A0A8H4EQ85-F1
#
_entry.id   AF-A0A8H4EQ85-F1
#
_cell.length_a   1.000
_cell.length_b   1.000
_cell.length_c   1.000
_cell.angle_alpha   90.00
_cell.angle_beta   90.00
_cell.angle_gamma   90.00
#
_symmetry.space_group_name_H-M   'P 1'
#
loop_
_entity.id
_entity.type
_entity.pdbx_description
1 polymer ?
#
loop_
_entity_poly.entity_id
_entity_poly.type
_entity_poly.pdbx_seq_one_letter_code
_entity_poly.pdbx_strand_id
1 'polypeptide(L)'
;MKVWKSTPGWQPVSEELIKDGLEMVLDIENYPILVMCTSGVHETGTFIGCLRRLQNWNFTSIMVEYRSFASNKARYVNEQFIELFDMDLITLPRNLPPWFIEQKKLLQQEEIEGLDEEQNIT
;
A
#
# COMPACT_ATOMS: atom_id res chain seq x y z
N MET A 1 7.91 17.17 14.37
CA MET A 1 6.90 16.36 13.64
C MET A 1 6.65 17.02 12.30
N LYS A 2 6.91 16.31 11.20
CA LYS A 2 6.55 16.77 9.85
C LYS A 2 5.04 16.55 9.72
N VAL A 3 4.26 17.62 9.70
CA VAL A 3 2.81 17.55 9.53
C VAL A 3 2.51 17.65 8.04
N TRP A 4 1.92 16.61 7.47
CA TRP A 4 1.38 16.69 6.11
C TRP A 4 0.24 17.71 6.09
N LYS A 5 0.27 18.65 5.14
CA LYS A 5 -0.74 19.69 5.00
C LYS A 5 -1.63 19.35 3.82
N SER A 6 -2.87 18.94 4.08
CA SER A 6 -3.89 18.85 3.03
C SER A 6 -4.18 20.22 2.44
N THR A 7 -4.49 20.24 1.15
CA THR A 7 -5.26 21.32 0.54
C THR A 7 -6.60 21.45 1.27
N PRO A 8 -7.00 22.66 1.71
CA PRO A 8 -8.25 22.85 2.44
C PRO A 8 -9.44 22.71 1.48
N GLY A 9 -10.02 21.52 1.43
CA GLY A 9 -11.24 21.19 0.68
C GLY A 9 -11.69 19.76 0.97
N TRP A 10 -13.00 19.52 1.02
CA TRP A 10 -13.52 18.15 1.05
C TRP A 10 -13.36 17.59 -0.35
N GLN A 11 -12.32 16.78 -0.54
CA GLN A 11 -12.14 15.98 -1.74
C GLN A 11 -12.16 14.50 -1.34
N PRO A 12 -12.79 13.63 -2.15
CA PRO A 12 -12.64 12.19 -1.96
C PRO A 12 -11.17 11.80 -2.00
N VAL A 13 -10.83 10.64 -1.45
CA VAL A 13 -9.47 10.08 -1.51
C VAL A 13 -8.99 10.11 -2.97
N SER A 14 -7.97 10.91 -3.24
CA SER A 14 -7.36 11.00 -4.56
C SER A 14 -6.16 10.05 -4.65
N GLU A 15 -5.78 9.69 -5.86
CA GLU A 15 -4.60 8.85 -6.09
C GLU A 15 -3.34 9.54 -5.60
N GLU A 16 -3.23 10.87 -5.78
CA GLU A 16 -2.10 11.65 -5.29
C GLU A 16 -1.98 11.61 -3.76
N LEU A 17 -3.11 11.67 -3.05
CA LEU A 17 -3.11 11.56 -1.59
C LEU A 17 -2.55 10.22 -1.11
N ILE A 18 -2.99 9.13 -1.76
CA ILE A 18 -2.53 7.79 -1.41
C ILE A 18 -1.06 7.61 -1.79
N LYS A 19 -0.66 8.04 -2.99
CA LYS A 19 0.73 8.04 -3.46
C LYS A 19 1.65 8.74 -2.46
N ASP A 20 1.37 10.01 -2.15
CA ASP A 20 2.21 10.81 -1.24
C ASP A 20 2.29 10.20 0.16
N GLY A 21 1.18 9.63 0.65
CA GLY A 21 1.15 8.92 1.92
C GLY A 21 2.00 7.64 1.89
N LEU A 22 1.96 6.87 0.81
CA LEU A 22 2.74 5.64 0.67
C LEU A 22 4.23 5.96 0.59
N GLU A 23 4.62 6.98 -0.17
CA GLU A 23 6.01 7.46 -0.23
C GLU A 23 6.52 7.89 1.15
N MET A 24 5.66 8.52 1.98
CA MET A 24 5.99 8.88 3.35
C MET A 24 6.17 7.65 4.25
N VAL A 25 5.30 6.64 4.11
CA VAL A 25 5.39 5.38 4.86
C VAL A 25 6.59 4.54 4.44
N LEU A 26 7.04 4.64 3.20
CA LEU A 26 8.23 3.94 2.71
C LEU A 26 9.54 4.61 3.09
N ASP A 27 9.51 5.76 3.76
CA ASP A 27 10.72 6.45 4.19
C ASP A 27 10.91 6.27 5.70
N ILE A 28 11.96 5.53 6.07
CA ILE A 28 12.26 5.18 7.46
C ILE A 28 12.51 6.40 8.35
N GLU A 29 12.90 7.55 7.77
CA GLU A 29 13.13 8.78 8.53
C GLU A 29 11.83 9.35 9.13
N ASN A 30 10.67 8.95 8.61
CA ASN A 30 9.37 9.39 9.12
C ASN A 30 8.86 8.55 10.31
N TYR A 31 9.56 7.47 10.68
CA TYR A 31 9.08 6.55 11.72
C TYR A 31 9.31 7.10 13.12
N PRO A 32 8.38 6.88 14.08
CA PRO A 32 7.11 6.15 13.96
C PRO A 32 5.98 6.98 13.32
N ILE A 33 5.13 6.34 12.50
CA ILE A 33 4.00 6.97 11.79
C ILE A 33 2.67 6.45 12.34
N LEU A 34 1.72 7.37 12.54
CA LEU A 34 0.31 7.04 12.79
C LEU A 34 -0.52 7.43 11.57
N VAL A 35 -1.21 6.46 10.98
CA VAL A 35 -2.14 6.69 9.87
C VAL A 35 -3.57 6.70 10.40
N MET A 36 -4.30 7.79 10.20
CA MET A 36 -5.71 7.88 10.58
C MET A 36 -6.49 8.86 9.70
N CYS A 37 -7.78 8.57 9.52
CA CYS A 37 -8.79 9.50 9.03
C CYS A 37 -9.80 9.82 10.14
N THR A 38 -10.79 10.67 9.85
CA THR A 38 -11.81 11.10 10.82
C THR A 38 -12.54 9.92 11.48
N SER A 39 -12.85 8.88 10.71
CA SER A 39 -13.54 7.68 11.21
C SER A 39 -12.58 6.53 11.56
N GLY A 40 -11.32 6.62 11.16
CA GLY A 40 -10.34 5.53 11.21
C GLY A 40 -10.65 4.34 10.31
N VAL A 41 -11.71 4.39 9.48
CA VAL A 41 -12.22 3.23 8.75
C VAL A 41 -12.00 3.34 7.25
N HIS A 42 -12.61 4.33 6.58
CA HIS A 42 -12.70 4.31 5.12
C HIS A 42 -11.37 4.66 4.45
N GLU A 43 -10.89 5.88 4.67
CA GLU A 43 -9.69 6.39 4.01
C GLU A 43 -8.44 5.70 4.57
N THR A 44 -8.40 5.46 5.89
CA THR A 44 -7.35 4.62 6.49
C THR A 44 -7.33 3.22 5.88
N GLY A 45 -8.50 2.57 5.76
CA GLY A 45 -8.59 1.22 5.21
C GLY A 45 -8.17 1.15 3.74
N THR A 46 -8.57 2.13 2.92
CA THR A 46 -8.11 2.24 1.53
C THR A 46 -6.61 2.43 1.44
N PHE A 47 -6.04 3.32 2.25
CA PHE A 47 -4.60 3.53 2.31
C PHE A 47 -3.83 2.26 2.67
N ILE A 48 -4.25 1.57 3.74
CA ILE A 48 -3.63 0.31 4.15
C ILE A 48 -3.80 -0.77 3.07
N GLY A 49 -4.96 -0.82 2.40
CA GLY A 49 -5.17 -1.72 1.27
C GLY A 49 -4.18 -1.51 0.13
N CYS A 50 -3.93 -0.25 -0.25
CA CYS A 50 -2.92 0.10 -1.25
C CYS A 50 -1.49 -0.23 -0.76
N LEU A 51 -1.19 -0.05 0.53
CA LEU A 51 0.08 -0.48 1.13
C LEU A 51 0.26 -2.00 1.04
N ARG A 52 -0.80 -2.78 1.28
CA ARG A 52 -0.75 -4.25 1.12
C ARG A 52 -0.54 -4.68 -0.33
N ARG A 53 -1.13 -3.96 -1.29
CA ARG A 53 -0.84 -4.20 -2.71
C ARG A 53 0.63 -3.94 -3.04
N LEU A 54 1.21 -2.88 -2.47
CA LEU A 54 2.65 -2.62 -2.60
C LEU A 54 3.51 -3.73 -1.98
N GLN A 55 3.02 -4.34 -0.90
CA GLN A 55 3.59 -5.52 -0.27
C GLN A 55 3.25 -6.82 -1.02
N ASN A 56 2.76 -6.76 -2.26
CA ASN A 56 2.46 -7.94 -3.06
C ASN A 56 1.55 -8.98 -2.36
N TRP A 57 0.62 -8.52 -1.50
CA TRP A 57 -0.36 -9.41 -0.87
C TRP A 57 -1.41 -9.85 -1.90
N ASN A 58 -1.93 -11.07 -1.74
CA ASN A 58 -3.08 -11.53 -2.51
C ASN A 58 -4.29 -10.60 -2.27
N PHE A 59 -4.94 -10.16 -3.33
CA PHE A 59 -6.07 -9.23 -3.26
C PHE A 59 -7.21 -9.71 -2.34
N THR A 60 -7.51 -11.02 -2.32
CA THR A 60 -8.51 -11.60 -1.41
C THR A 60 -8.13 -11.38 0.05
N SER A 61 -6.86 -11.57 0.41
CA SER A 61 -6.35 -11.32 1.77
C SER A 61 -6.46 -9.85 2.14
N ILE A 62 -6.19 -8.95 1.20
CA ILE A 62 -6.35 -7.50 1.40
C ILE A 62 -7.82 -7.16 1.68
N MET A 63 -8.75 -7.73 0.91
CA MET A 63 -10.19 -7.50 1.12
C MET A 63 -10.68 -8.05 2.47
N VAL A 64 -10.15 -9.19 2.91
CA VAL A 64 -10.44 -9.75 4.24
C VAL A 64 -9.94 -8.81 5.34
N GLU A 65 -8.71 -8.29 5.23
CA GLU A 65 -8.17 -7.32 6.18
C GLU A 65 -9.03 -6.05 6.22
N TYR A 66 -9.29 -5.43 5.06
CA TYR A 66 -10.12 -4.23 4.94
C TYR A 66 -11.50 -4.41 5.58
N ARG A 67 -12.21 -5.50 5.25
CA ARG A 67 -13.55 -5.77 5.78
C ARG A 67 -13.55 -6.10 7.26
N SER A 68 -12.46 -6.66 7.80
CA SER A 68 -12.34 -6.92 9.24
C SER A 68 -12.32 -5.61 10.05
N PHE A 69 -11.62 -4.58 9.56
CA PHE A 69 -11.58 -3.26 10.19
C PHE A 69 -12.82 -2.42 9.89
N ALA A 70 -13.36 -2.51 8.66
CA ALA A 70 -14.54 -1.74 8.28
C ALA A 70 -15.85 -2.32 8.83
N SER A 71 -15.90 -3.63 9.08
CA SER A 71 -17.09 -4.35 9.54
C SER A 71 -18.32 -3.98 8.68
N ASN A 72 -19.43 -3.58 9.30
CA ASN A 72 -20.65 -3.16 8.60
C ASN A 72 -20.54 -1.81 7.86
N LYS A 73 -19.39 -1.13 7.91
CA LYS A 73 -19.13 0.16 7.23
C LYS A 73 -18.28 -0.02 5.96
N ALA A 74 -18.02 -1.24 5.52
CA ALA A 74 -17.31 -1.48 4.26
C ALA A 74 -18.07 -0.84 3.09
N ARG A 75 -17.34 -0.18 2.18
CA ARG A 75 -17.93 0.45 0.99
C ARG A 75 -17.25 -0.11 -0.25
N TYR A 76 -18.07 -0.50 -1.24
CA TYR A 76 -17.58 -1.03 -2.50
C TYR A 76 -16.62 -0.08 -3.23
N VAL A 77 -16.88 1.24 -3.18
CA VAL A 77 -16.00 2.25 -3.80
C VAL A 77 -14.57 2.22 -3.24
N ASN A 78 -14.40 1.90 -1.97
CA ASN A 78 -13.08 1.80 -1.33
C ASN A 78 -12.36 0.51 -1.76
N GLU A 79 -13.08 -0.60 -1.91
CA GLU A 79 -12.54 -1.86 -2.43
C GLU A 79 -12.10 -1.71 -3.89
N GLN A 80 -12.96 -1.11 -4.71
CA GLN A 80 -12.67 -0.83 -6.12
C GLN A 80 -11.48 0.14 -6.27
N PHE A 81 -11.35 1.14 -5.39
CA PHE A 81 -10.17 2.00 -5.37
C PHE A 81 -8.90 1.19 -5.10
N ILE A 82 -8.91 0.31 -4.09
CA ILE A 82 -7.75 -0.53 -3.78
C ILE A 82 -7.38 -1.38 -5.00
N GLU A 83 -8.36 -1.97 -5.69
CA GLU A 83 -8.16 -2.80 -6.88
C GLU A 83 -7.56 -2.02 -8.07
N LEU A 84 -8.05 -0.81 -8.32
CA LEU A 84 -7.70 -0.03 -9.51
C LEU A 84 -6.49 0.90 -9.30
N PHE A 85 -6.05 1.12 -8.06
CA PHE A 85 -4.93 2.01 -7.78
C PHE A 85 -3.67 1.57 -8.54
N ASP A 86 -3.07 2.48 -9.28
CA ASP A 86 -1.86 2.24 -10.05
C ASP A 86 -0.63 2.33 -9.14
N MET A 87 0.04 1.19 -8.94
CA MET A 87 1.21 1.09 -8.07
C MET A 87 2.46 1.73 -8.70
N ASP A 88 2.49 1.89 -10.02
CA ASP A 88 3.64 2.42 -10.76
C ASP A 88 3.80 3.94 -10.56
N LEU A 89 2.77 4.60 -10.02
CA LEU A 89 2.81 6.01 -9.64
C LEU A 89 3.74 6.29 -8.45
N ILE A 90 4.11 5.28 -7.67
CA ILE A 90 4.86 5.45 -6.42
C ILE A 90 6.36 5.63 -6.72
N THR A 91 6.91 6.76 -6.27
CA THR A 91 8.36 7.00 -6.32
C THR A 91 9.02 6.54 -5.03
N LEU A 92 9.87 5.51 -5.11
CA LEU A 92 10.54 4.99 -3.92
C LEU A 92 11.48 6.04 -3.29
N PRO A 93 11.37 6.31 -1.99
CA PRO A 93 12.28 7.21 -1.29
C PRO A 93 13.67 6.60 -1.16
N ARG A 94 14.66 7.42 -0.78
CA ARG A 94 16.06 6.99 -0.66
C ARG A 94 16.28 5.98 0.47
N ASN A 95 15.62 6.20 1.61
CA ASN A 95 15.82 5.43 2.83
C ASN A 95 14.63 4.49 3.07
N LEU A 96 14.60 3.38 2.33
CA LEU A 96 13.55 2.38 2.45
C LEU A 96 13.66 1.59 3.77
N PRO A 97 12.53 1.16 4.36
CA PRO A 97 12.57 0.37 5.57
C PRO A 97 13.09 -1.06 5.29
N PRO A 98 13.80 -1.69 6.24
CA PRO A 98 14.40 -3.02 6.06
C PRO A 98 13.39 -4.09 5.63
N TRP A 99 12.16 -4.04 6.15
CA TRP A 99 11.12 -5.01 5.80
C TRP A 99 10.74 -4.95 4.31
N PHE A 100 10.77 -3.76 3.70
CA PHE A 100 10.42 -3.59 2.29
C PHE A 100 11.56 -4.03 1.37
N ILE A 101 12.80 -3.69 1.75
CA ILE A 101 14.00 -4.12 1.04
C ILE A 101 14.09 -5.65 1.03
N GLU A 102 13.89 -6.27 2.20
CA GLU A 102 13.97 -7.72 2.33
C GLU A 102 12.91 -8.43 1.50
N GLN A 103 11.68 -7.92 1.55
CA GLN A 103 10.61 -8.43 0.71
C GLN A 103 10.95 -8.36 -0.78
N LYS A 104 11.50 -7.25 -1.26
CA LYS A 104 11.87 -7.12 -2.68
C LYS A 104 12.95 -8.11 -3.10
N LYS A 105 13.91 -8.40 -2.23
CA LYS A 105 14.94 -9.42 -2.48
C LYS A 105 14.34 -10.82 -2.59
N LEU A 106 13.44 -11.18 -1.68
CA LEU A 106 12.78 -12.49 -1.70
C LEU A 106 11.98 -12.68 -2.99
N LEU A 107 11.21 -11.68 -3.41
CA LEU A 107 10.46 -11.73 -4.67
C LEU A 107 11.36 -11.86 -5.89
N GLN A 108 12.47 -11.13 -5.95
CA GLN A 108 13.46 -11.25 -7.02
C GLN A 108 14.10 -12.64 -7.07
N GLN A 109 14.35 -13.23 -5.91
CA GLN A 109 14.89 -14.57 -5.82
C GLN A 109 13.90 -15.61 -6.34
N GLU A 110 12.62 -15.53 -5.94
CA GLU A 110 11.54 -16.40 -6.46
C GLU A 110 11.40 -16.28 -7.99
N GLU A 111 11.49 -15.07 -8.54
CA GLU A 111 11.44 -14.86 -9.99
C GLU A 111 12.63 -15.51 -10.71
N ILE A 112 13.84 -15.40 -10.17
CA ILE A 112 15.04 -16.03 -10.74
C ILE A 112 14.94 -17.55 -10.68
N GLU A 113 14.52 -18.10 -9.54
CA GLU A 113 14.35 -19.55 -9.34
C GLU A 113 13.30 -20.13 -10.31
N GLY A 114 12.18 -19.43 -10.51
CA GLY A 114 11.16 -19.85 -11.47
C GLY A 114 11.65 -19.87 -12.92
N LEU A 115 12.51 -18.91 -13.32
CA LEU A 115 13.09 -18.86 -14.66
C LEU A 115 14.09 -20.00 -14.90
N ASP A 116 14.87 -20.37 -13.88
CA ASP A 116 15.81 -21.48 -13.95
C ASP A 116 15.08 -22.84 -14.05
N GLU A 117 13.93 -22.99 -13.39
CA GLU A 117 13.08 -24.17 -13.53
C GLU A 117 12.49 -24.30 -14.95
N GLU A 118 11.96 -23.21 -15.53
CA GLU A 118 11.43 -23.22 -16.90
C GLU A 118 12.50 -23.58 -17.96
N GLN A 119 13.73 -23.10 -17.77
CA GLN A 119 14.87 -23.42 -18.65
C GLN A 119 15.34 -24.87 -18.52
N ASN A 120 15.13 -25.51 -17.37
CA ASN A 120 15.50 -26.91 -17.15
C ASN A 120 14.46 -27.93 -17.65
N ILE A 121 13.25 -27.48 -18.00
CA ILE A 121 12.16 -28.32 -18.53
C ILE A 121 12.12 -28.30 -20.08
N THR A 122 12.85 -27.38 -20.72
CA THR A 122 12.99 -27.26 -22.19
C THR A 122 14.26 -27.92 -22.69
#